data_AF-A0A0D0DDS4-F1
#
_entry.id   AF-A0A0D0DDS4-F1
#
_cell.length_a   1.000
_cell.length_b   1.000
_cell.length_c   1.000
_cell.angle_alpha   90.00
_cell.angle_beta   90.00
_cell.angle_gamma   90.00
#
_symmetry.space_group_name_H-M   'P 1'
#
loop_
_entity.id
_entity.type
_entity.pdbx_description
1 polymer ?
#
loop_
_entity_poly.entity_id
_entity_poly.type
_entity_poly.pdbx_seq_one_letter_code
_entity_poly.pdbx_strand_id
1 'polypeptide(L)'
;FIEDINSITVSKDTLKAIQKVIHTGWIELINKGIVLESWGRLCTSGQALFHLMIEKLFPIFKLAQNGWKLDLLCGNNYPGWVRNNLNDE
;
A
#
# COMPACT_ATOMS: atom_id res chain seq x y z
N PHE A 1 -0.51 -12.21 4.51
CA PHE A 1 0.17 -12.25 5.80
C PHE A 1 1.33 -11.29 5.75
N ILE A 2 1.37 -10.27 6.62
CA ILE A 2 2.55 -9.40 6.78
C ILE A 2 3.30 -9.97 7.98
N GLU A 3 4.42 -10.61 7.71
CA GLU A 3 5.31 -11.11 8.75
C GLU A 3 6.44 -10.11 8.95
N ASP A 4 6.68 -9.73 10.21
CA ASP A 4 7.85 -8.97 10.62
C ASP A 4 9.13 -9.73 10.28
N ILE A 5 10.24 -8.98 10.19
CA ILE A 5 11.60 -9.45 9.96
C ILE A 5 12.01 -10.51 11.00
N ASN A 6 11.32 -10.56 12.15
CA ASN A 6 11.51 -11.54 13.22
C ASN A 6 10.53 -12.72 13.19
N SER A 7 9.76 -12.93 12.12
CA SER A 7 8.68 -13.93 12.06
C SER A 7 7.56 -13.70 13.11
N ILE A 8 7.50 -12.49 13.68
CA ILE A 8 6.44 -12.07 14.58
C ILE A 8 5.25 -11.63 13.72
N THR A 9 4.12 -12.31 13.89
CA THR A 9 2.86 -11.94 13.25
C THR A 9 2.50 -10.52 13.68
N VAL A 10 2.43 -9.60 12.72
CA VAL A 10 1.94 -8.24 12.95
C VAL A 10 0.56 -8.33 13.59
N SER A 11 0.35 -7.63 14.72
CA SER A 11 -0.94 -7.69 15.43
C SER A 11 -2.10 -7.31 14.51
N LYS A 12 -3.31 -7.83 14.79
CA LYS A 12 -4.51 -7.49 13.98
C LYS A 12 -4.75 -5.98 13.93
N ASP A 13 -4.46 -5.27 15.00
CA ASP A 13 -4.65 -3.81 15.08
C ASP A 13 -3.61 -3.07 14.24
N THR A 14 -2.36 -3.50 14.27
CA THR A 14 -1.31 -2.96 13.39
C THR A 14 -1.63 -3.23 11.92
N LEU A 15 -2.15 -4.42 11.59
CA LEU A 15 -2.57 -4.75 10.22
C LEU A 15 -3.69 -3.81 9.75
N LYS A 16 -4.70 -3.55 10.59
CA LYS A 16 -5.76 -2.59 10.30
C LYS A 16 -5.22 -1.18 10.10
N ALA A 17 -4.26 -0.75 10.93
CA ALA A 17 -3.62 0.55 10.81
C ALA A 17 -2.87 0.68 9.48
N ILE A 18 -2.11 -0.36 9.09
CA ILE A 18 -1.40 -0.43 7.80
C ILE A 18 -2.39 -0.31 6.65
N GLN A 19 -3.46 -1.12 6.64
CA GLN A 19 -4.48 -1.08 5.58
C GLN A 19 -5.13 0.30 5.47
N LYS A 20 -5.45 0.93 6.60
CA LYS A 20 -6.02 2.28 6.62
C LYS A 20 -5.09 3.29 5.97
N VAL A 21 -3.79 3.26 6.31
CA VAL A 21 -2.80 4.18 5.73
C VAL A 21 -2.59 3.89 4.24
N ILE A 22 -2.58 2.64 3.81
CA ILE A 22 -2.52 2.25 2.39
C ILE A 22 -3.71 2.84 1.62
N HIS A 23 -4.92 2.68 2.13
CA HIS A 23 -6.13 3.24 1.50
C HIS A 23 -6.07 4.76 1.43
N THR A 24 -5.63 5.43 2.51
CA THR A 24 -5.41 6.89 2.49
C THR A 24 -4.37 7.28 1.43
N GLY A 25 -3.27 6.54 1.32
CA GLY A 25 -2.23 6.78 0.32
C GLY A 25 -2.77 6.66 -1.11
N TRP A 26 -3.64 5.68 -1.39
CA TRP A 26 -4.30 5.56 -2.69
C TRP A 26 -5.22 6.74 -2.99
N ILE A 27 -5.99 7.20 -2.00
CA ILE A 27 -6.83 8.41 -2.15
C ILE A 27 -5.96 9.64 -2.42
N GLU A 28 -4.83 9.80 -1.71
CA GLU A 28 -3.91 10.92 -1.95
C GLU A 28 -3.30 10.91 -3.35
N LEU A 29 -2.95 9.73 -3.89
CA LEU A 29 -2.48 9.59 -5.27
C LEU A 29 -3.56 10.01 -6.26
N ILE A 30 -4.80 9.55 -6.08
CA ILE A 30 -5.94 9.92 -6.95
C ILE A 30 -6.19 11.43 -6.89
N ASN A 31 -6.20 12.02 -5.69
CA ASN A 31 -6.37 13.47 -5.49
C ASN A 31 -5.25 14.29 -6.15
N LYS A 32 -4.07 13.70 -6.34
CA LYS A 32 -2.94 14.30 -7.08
C LYS A 32 -3.04 14.09 -8.60
N GLY A 33 -4.12 13.51 -9.10
CA GLY A 33 -4.32 13.20 -10.52
C GLY A 33 -3.55 11.98 -11.01
N ILE A 34 -2.99 11.16 -10.11
CA ILE A 34 -2.31 9.92 -10.46
C ILE A 34 -3.37 8.83 -10.56
N VAL A 35 -3.79 8.55 -11.80
CA VAL A 35 -4.75 7.48 -12.08
C VAL A 35 -4.08 6.13 -11.82
N LEU A 36 -4.68 5.37 -10.92
CA LEU A 36 -4.29 4.00 -10.65
C LEU A 36 -5.26 3.07 -11.39
N GLU A 37 -4.91 2.62 -12.59
CA GLU A 37 -5.69 1.54 -13.24
C GLU A 37 -5.42 0.19 -12.57
N SER A 38 -4.17 -0.02 -12.16
CA SER A 38 -3.72 -1.17 -11.38
C SER A 38 -2.42 -0.83 -10.68
N TRP A 39 -2.17 -1.43 -9.51
CA TRP A 39 -0.92 -1.21 -8.76
C TRP A 39 0.33 -1.49 -9.60
N GLY A 40 0.31 -2.58 -10.37
CA GLY A 40 1.42 -2.99 -11.23
C GLY A 40 1.68 -2.09 -12.45
N ARG A 41 0.75 -1.19 -12.79
CA ARG A 41 0.91 -0.20 -13.88
C ARG A 41 1.18 1.21 -13.39
N LEU A 42 1.29 1.40 -12.08
CA LEU A 42 1.61 2.71 -11.50
C LEU A 42 2.99 3.17 -11.99
N CYS A 43 3.12 4.43 -12.38
CA CYS A 43 4.40 4.98 -12.81
C CYS A 43 5.41 4.96 -11.65
N THR A 44 6.71 4.89 -11.98
CA THR A 44 7.79 4.79 -10.99
C THR A 44 7.77 5.94 -9.98
N SER A 45 7.41 7.16 -10.42
CA SER A 45 7.29 8.32 -9.51
C SER A 45 6.10 8.20 -8.55
N GLY A 46 4.97 7.64 -9.00
CA GLY A 46 3.81 7.34 -8.15
C GLY A 46 4.11 6.25 -7.13
N GLN A 47 4.80 5.19 -7.55
CA GLN A 47 5.27 4.13 -6.64
C GLN A 47 6.24 4.69 -5.61
N ALA A 48 7.26 5.46 -6.02
CA ALA A 48 8.23 6.06 -5.10
C ALA A 48 7.57 7.00 -4.08
N LEU A 49 6.61 7.82 -4.51
CA LEU A 49 5.87 8.73 -3.63
C LEU A 49 5.04 7.94 -2.59
N PHE A 50 4.37 6.88 -3.03
CA PHE A 50 3.61 6.01 -2.13
C PHE A 50 4.51 5.29 -1.13
N HIS A 51 5.61 4.69 -1.59
CA HIS A 51 6.60 4.05 -0.73
C HIS A 51 7.09 5.02 0.34
N LEU A 52 7.45 6.25 -0.03
CA LEU A 52 7.90 7.27 0.92
C LEU A 52 6.85 7.55 2.02
N MET A 53 5.57 7.62 1.66
CA MET A 53 4.48 7.85 2.62
C MET A 53 4.33 6.69 3.61
N ILE A 54 4.25 5.46 3.10
CA ILE A 54 3.99 4.28 3.92
C ILE A 54 5.22 3.91 4.76
N GLU A 55 6.41 3.92 4.17
CA GLU A 55 7.66 3.54 4.84
C GLU A 55 8.05 4.53 5.95
N LYS A 56 7.67 5.80 5.84
CA LYS A 56 7.85 6.78 6.93
C LYS A 56 7.04 6.43 8.17
N LEU A 57 5.84 5.87 7.99
CA LEU A 57 4.95 5.49 9.09
C LEU A 57 5.19 4.05 9.57
N PHE A 58 5.60 3.18 8.65
CA PHE A 58 5.87 1.77 8.89
C PHE A 58 7.22 1.37 8.30
N PRO A 59 8.33 1.65 9.02
CA PRO A 59 9.69 1.36 8.55
C PRO A 59 9.96 -0.12 8.24
N ILE A 60 9.12 -1.03 8.76
CA ILE A 60 9.13 -2.46 8.45
C ILE A 60 9.13 -2.75 6.94
N PHE A 61 8.47 -1.92 6.13
CA PHE A 61 8.44 -2.09 4.68
C PHE A 61 9.77 -1.69 4.04
N LYS A 62 10.44 -0.65 4.56
CA LYS A 62 11.77 -0.23 4.08
C LYS A 62 12.84 -1.30 4.35
N LEU A 63 12.75 -1.95 5.50
CA LEU A 63 13.71 -2.97 5.94
C LEU A 63 13.59 -4.28 5.15
N ALA A 64 12.46 -4.51 4.47
CA ALA A 64 12.22 -5.69 3.65
C ALA A 64 12.72 -5.48 2.20
N GLN A 65 14.02 -5.61 1.96
CA GLN A 65 14.66 -5.72 0.63
C GLN A 65 13.96 -4.89 -0.49
N ASN A 66 14.05 -3.56 -0.41
CA ASN A 66 13.44 -2.62 -1.38
C ASN A 66 11.91 -2.54 -1.37
N GLY A 67 11.25 -2.86 -0.25
CA GLY A 67 9.82 -2.59 -0.13
C GLY A 67 8.90 -3.58 -0.87
N TRP A 68 9.43 -4.69 -1.39
CA TRP A 68 8.63 -5.65 -2.16
C TRP A 68 7.41 -6.20 -1.40
N LYS A 69 7.49 -6.28 -0.07
CA LYS A 69 6.35 -6.67 0.78
C LYS A 69 5.19 -5.68 0.69
N LEU A 70 5.49 -4.38 0.55
CA LEU A 70 4.49 -3.34 0.35
C LEU A 70 3.86 -3.47 -1.03
N ASP A 71 4.67 -3.69 -2.07
CA ASP A 71 4.16 -3.90 -3.44
C ASP A 71 3.25 -5.12 -3.54
N LEU A 72 3.65 -6.25 -2.95
CA LEU A 72 2.83 -7.46 -2.93
C LEU A 72 1.50 -7.22 -2.19
N LEU A 73 1.55 -6.50 -1.07
CA LEU A 73 0.36 -6.18 -0.29
C LEU A 73 -0.59 -5.28 -1.07
N CYS A 74 -0.06 -4.26 -1.75
CA CYS A 74 -0.83 -3.36 -2.58
C CYS A 74 -1.41 -4.09 -3.79
N GLY A 75 -0.63 -4.91 -4.50
CA GLY A 75 -1.11 -5.71 -5.63
C GLY A 75 -2.28 -6.63 -5.27
N ASN A 76 -2.26 -7.23 -4.08
CA ASN A 76 -3.34 -8.12 -3.62
C ASN A 76 -4.59 -7.37 -3.16
N ASN A 77 -4.45 -6.22 -2.51
CA ASN A 77 -5.58 -5.50 -1.92
C ASN A 77 -6.21 -4.47 -2.87
N TYR A 78 -5.42 -3.93 -3.81
CA TYR A 78 -5.85 -2.83 -4.67
C TYR A 78 -7.10 -3.16 -5.50
N PRO A 79 -7.21 -4.32 -6.19
CA PRO A 79 -8.41 -4.63 -6.96
C PRO A 79 -9.69 -4.67 -6.12
N GLY A 80 -9.59 -5.22 -4.90
CA GLY A 80 -10.72 -5.29 -3.97
C GLY A 80 -11.13 -3.90 -3.46
N TRP A 81 -10.15 -3.02 -3.22
CA TRP A 81 -10.41 -1.64 -2.82
C TRP A 81 -11.04 -0.82 -3.94
N VAL A 82 -10.52 -0.90 -5.17
CA VAL A 82 -11.09 -0.21 -6.35
C VAL A 82 -12.55 -0.59 -6.52
N ARG A 83 -12.86 -1.89 -6.53
CA ARG A 83 -14.25 -2.38 -6.67
C ARG A 83 -15.19 -1.81 -5.61
N ASN A 84 -14.71 -1.56 -4.40
CA ASN A 84 -15.54 -1.09 -3.29
C ASN A 84 -15.59 0.43 -3.14
N ASN A 85 -14.71 1.19 -3.81
CA ASN A 85 -14.55 2.64 -3.59
C ASN A 85 -14.61 3.47 -4.88
N LEU A 86 -14.44 2.86 -6.04
CA LEU A 86 -14.38 3.54 -7.34
C LEU A 86 -15.40 3.02 -8.36
N ASN A 87 -15.96 1.82 -8.16
CA ASN A 87 -17.09 1.34 -8.97
C ASN A 87 -18.41 1.75 -8.30
N ASP A 88 -18.77 3.02 -8.45
CA ASP A 88 -20.16 3.46 -8.43
C ASP A 88 -20.58 3.72 -9.90
N GLU A 89 -20.89 2.64 -10.63
CA GLU A 89 -21.67 2.71 -11.88
C GLU A 89 -22.37 1.37 -12.16
#